data_AF-A0A8B9BN12-F1
#
_entry.id   AF-A0A8B9BN12-F1
#
_cell.length_a   1.000
_cell.length_b   1.000
_cell.length_c   1.000
_cell.angle_alpha   90.00
_cell.angle_beta   90.00
_cell.angle_gamma   90.00
#
_symmetry.space_group_name_H-M   'P 1'
#
loop_
_entity.id
_entity.type
_entity.pdbx_description
1 polymer ?
#
loop_
_entity_poly.entity_id
_entity_poly.type
_entity_poly.pdbx_seq_one_letter_code
_entity_poly.pdbx_strand_id
1 'polypeptide(L)'
;WKGGGSRALGACLAVLRGRCVLPSDTFLVKGSAALEKLEGLCNEGSEKTHPSKLLQLYTQAVLDITYFEESQLVDEDFPEETSLEKVKELTGILSEPEDLVRECSINEDPINILGIELVECLYWRKGALLYMYCHTAKERSEWLRENIAIFKKCLNDGVRYLMKMLSFRCPLHLNEDVLLQDKDTARLLSEGIFSDTHLLAMMYSGEMCYWGLKLCGEGEQESLRTTDPAPSSEPGCRSPHSAPLDFRELGKSMLTKSTCS
;
A
#
# COMPACT_ATOMS: atom_id res chain seq x y z
N TRP A 1 1.51 16.10 -22.12
CA TRP A 1 0.68 16.13 -20.91
C TRP A 1 -0.36 17.25 -21.03
N LYS A 2 -1.66 16.99 -20.88
CA LYS A 2 -2.68 18.07 -20.85
C LYS A 2 -2.71 18.72 -19.45
N GLY A 3 -3.08 20.00 -19.38
CA GLY A 3 -2.90 20.87 -18.21
C GLY A 3 -3.59 20.50 -16.89
N GLY A 4 -4.30 19.36 -16.79
CA GLY A 4 -4.79 18.80 -15.53
C GLY A 4 -3.69 18.04 -14.78
N GLY A 5 -3.14 16.99 -15.40
CA GLY A 5 -2.12 16.13 -14.78
C GLY A 5 -0.79 16.84 -14.47
N SER A 6 -0.41 17.86 -15.25
CA SER A 6 0.77 18.67 -14.96
C SER A 6 0.63 19.51 -13.67
N ARG A 7 -0.59 19.99 -13.37
CA ARG A 7 -0.87 20.73 -12.13
C ARG A 7 -0.92 19.80 -10.92
N ALA A 8 -1.54 18.62 -11.06
CA ALA A 8 -1.59 17.62 -10.00
C ALA A 8 -0.18 17.13 -9.61
N LEU A 9 0.64 16.76 -10.61
CA LEU A 9 2.03 16.40 -10.36
C LEU A 9 2.80 17.55 -9.69
N GLY A 10 2.64 18.78 -10.16
CA GLY A 10 3.30 19.95 -9.57
C GLY A 10 2.98 20.16 -8.09
N ALA A 11 1.73 19.92 -7.67
CA ALA A 11 1.33 19.98 -6.27
C ALA A 11 2.00 18.87 -5.43
N CYS A 12 1.98 17.64 -5.92
CA CYS A 12 2.64 16.50 -5.25
C CYS A 12 4.16 16.69 -5.11
N LEU A 13 4.82 17.30 -6.11
CA LEU A 13 6.24 17.61 -6.03
C LEU A 13 6.58 18.63 -4.96
N ALA A 14 5.73 19.65 -4.79
CA ALA A 14 5.92 20.63 -3.73
C ALA A 14 5.85 19.97 -2.34
N VAL A 15 4.93 19.03 -2.14
CA VAL A 15 4.79 18.26 -0.89
C VAL A 15 6.04 17.43 -0.61
N LEU A 16 6.53 16.66 -1.59
CA LEU A 16 7.72 15.83 -1.42
C LEU A 16 8.99 16.67 -1.18
N ARG A 17 9.13 17.81 -1.88
CA ARG A 17 10.27 18.71 -1.69
C ARG A 17 10.36 19.24 -0.26
N GLY A 18 9.22 19.55 0.36
CA GLY A 18 9.18 19.99 1.76
C GLY A 18 9.73 18.96 2.76
N ARG A 19 9.87 17.69 2.35
CA ARG A 19 10.38 16.60 3.18
C ARG A 19 11.87 16.32 3.02
N CYS A 20 12.49 16.83 1.96
CA CYS A 20 13.91 16.65 1.65
C CYS A 20 14.85 17.63 2.40
N VAL A 21 14.40 18.29 3.46
CA VAL A 21 15.08 19.47 4.03
C VAL A 21 16.35 19.15 4.84
N LEU A 22 16.64 17.86 5.12
CA LEU A 22 17.85 17.44 5.84
C LEU A 22 18.68 16.43 5.01
N PRO A 23 19.75 16.86 4.32
CA PRO A 23 20.40 16.10 3.25
C PRO A 23 21.43 15.05 3.71
N SER A 24 21.36 14.54 4.94
CA SER A 24 22.38 13.59 5.43
C SER A 24 22.06 12.12 5.13
N ASP A 25 20.79 11.79 4.88
CA ASP A 25 20.38 10.40 4.64
C ASP A 25 20.47 10.01 3.15
N THR A 26 20.93 8.79 2.87
CA THR A 26 21.16 8.30 1.50
C THR A 26 19.87 8.18 0.70
N PHE A 27 18.75 7.84 1.32
CA PHE A 27 17.45 7.75 0.65
C PHE A 27 16.87 9.12 0.36
N LEU A 28 17.01 10.09 1.28
CA LEU A 28 16.62 11.48 1.01
C LEU A 28 17.44 12.10 -0.13
N VAL A 29 18.74 11.80 -0.22
CA VAL A 29 19.58 12.26 -1.33
C VAL A 29 19.12 11.63 -2.66
N LYS A 30 18.82 10.33 -2.69
CA LYS A 30 18.29 9.66 -3.88
C LYS A 30 16.93 10.21 -4.31
N GLY A 31 16.01 10.37 -3.36
CA GLY A 31 14.70 10.97 -3.59
C GLY A 31 14.80 12.39 -4.13
N SER A 32 15.67 13.22 -3.54
CA SER A 32 15.93 14.59 -4.00
C SER A 32 16.48 14.61 -5.43
N ALA A 33 17.45 13.77 -5.75
CA ALA A 33 18.00 13.66 -7.09
C ALA A 33 16.95 13.19 -8.12
N ALA A 34 16.03 12.29 -7.73
CA ALA A 34 14.92 11.87 -8.57
C ALA A 34 13.93 13.02 -8.84
N LEU A 35 13.64 13.85 -7.83
CA LEU A 35 12.82 15.05 -7.97
C LEU A 35 13.46 16.10 -8.89
N GLU A 36 14.75 16.39 -8.73
CA GLU A 36 15.48 17.32 -9.60
C GLU A 36 15.47 16.87 -11.06
N LYS A 37 15.69 15.56 -11.28
CA LYS A 37 15.61 14.96 -12.61
C LYS A 37 14.21 15.09 -13.20
N LEU A 38 13.18 14.90 -12.40
CA LEU A 38 11.79 15.02 -12.83
C LEU A 38 11.46 16.46 -13.24
N GLU A 39 11.92 17.46 -12.48
CA GLU A 39 11.73 18.87 -12.81
C GLU A 39 12.44 19.25 -14.11
N GLY A 40 13.66 18.78 -14.32
CA GLY A 40 14.36 18.95 -15.60
C GLY A 40 13.53 18.43 -16.77
N LEU A 41 13.00 17.21 -16.64
CA LEU A 41 12.17 16.58 -17.68
C LEU A 41 10.81 17.28 -17.89
N CYS A 42 10.25 17.92 -16.87
CA CYS A 42 9.03 18.73 -16.98
C CYS A 42 9.31 20.07 -17.70
N ASN A 43 10.50 20.65 -17.49
CA ASN A 43 10.88 21.95 -18.04
C ASN A 43 11.40 21.87 -19.50
N GLU A 44 11.93 20.72 -19.94
CA GLU A 44 12.51 20.52 -21.28
C GLU A 44 11.51 20.49 -22.46
N GLY A 45 10.22 20.71 -22.22
CA GLY A 45 9.21 20.77 -23.28
C GLY A 45 8.67 19.40 -23.71
N SER A 46 7.35 19.33 -23.83
CA SER A 46 6.53 18.11 -23.77
C SER A 46 6.59 17.16 -24.99
N GLU A 47 7.56 17.25 -25.89
CA GLU A 47 7.57 16.44 -27.12
C GLU A 47 8.35 15.12 -27.00
N LYS A 48 9.23 14.94 -26.01
CA LYS A 48 10.09 13.74 -25.92
C LYS A 48 9.91 12.87 -24.68
N THR A 49 9.30 13.38 -23.60
CA THR A 49 9.20 12.63 -22.35
C THR A 49 7.87 11.88 -22.25
N HIS A 50 7.94 10.55 -22.25
CA HIS A 50 6.76 9.70 -22.08
C HIS A 50 6.14 9.89 -20.67
N PRO A 51 4.81 10.04 -20.56
CA PRO A 51 4.09 10.16 -19.29
C PRO A 51 4.43 9.10 -18.24
N SER A 52 4.57 7.86 -18.69
CA SER A 52 4.94 6.74 -17.83
C SER A 52 6.29 6.97 -17.15
N LYS A 53 7.28 7.53 -17.87
CA LYS A 53 8.60 7.76 -17.30
C LYS A 53 8.58 8.81 -16.19
N LEU A 54 7.78 9.86 -16.35
CA LEU A 54 7.58 10.88 -15.32
C LEU A 54 6.90 10.29 -14.08
N LEU A 55 5.80 9.55 -14.26
CA LEU A 55 5.07 8.93 -13.16
C LEU A 55 5.90 7.86 -12.43
N GLN A 56 6.71 7.08 -13.15
CA GLN A 56 7.66 6.13 -12.56
C GLN A 56 8.74 6.83 -11.72
N LEU A 57 9.33 7.92 -12.23
CA LEU A 57 10.35 8.69 -11.50
C LEU A 57 9.76 9.34 -10.24
N TYR A 58 8.55 9.90 -10.35
CA TYR A 58 7.83 10.43 -9.20
C TYR A 58 7.55 9.32 -8.17
N THR A 59 7.08 8.15 -8.61
CA THR A 59 6.84 6.99 -7.73
C THR A 59 8.11 6.56 -7.01
N GLN A 60 9.24 6.53 -7.71
CA GLN A 60 10.54 6.21 -7.09
C GLN A 60 10.93 7.24 -6.02
N ALA A 61 10.72 8.53 -6.29
CA ALA A 61 10.97 9.59 -5.31
C ALA A 61 10.06 9.46 -4.07
N VAL A 62 8.77 9.17 -4.27
CA VAL A 62 7.82 8.86 -3.19
C VAL A 62 8.37 7.73 -2.34
N LEU A 63 8.77 6.62 -2.97
CA LEU A 63 9.31 5.46 -2.26
C LEU A 63 10.58 5.85 -1.48
N ASP A 64 11.58 6.45 -2.10
CA ASP A 64 12.84 6.76 -1.43
C ASP A 64 12.64 7.71 -0.22
N ILE A 65 11.82 8.75 -0.37
CA ILE A 65 11.57 9.73 0.71
C ILE A 65 10.79 9.12 1.86
N THR A 66 9.69 8.43 1.56
CA THR A 66 8.85 7.83 2.60
C THR A 66 9.57 6.71 3.34
N TYR A 67 10.58 6.05 2.72
CA TYR A 67 11.31 4.96 3.36
C TYR A 67 12.08 5.44 4.57
N PHE A 68 12.69 6.62 4.45
CA PHE A 68 13.39 7.27 5.54
C PHE A 68 12.44 7.62 6.70
N GLU A 69 11.24 8.12 6.40
CA GLU A 69 10.24 8.45 7.42
C GLU A 69 9.65 7.19 8.08
N GLU A 70 9.41 6.13 7.32
CA GLU A 70 9.01 4.82 7.84
C GLU A 70 10.08 4.23 8.77
N SER A 71 11.36 4.33 8.39
CA SER A 71 12.47 3.83 9.19
C SER A 71 12.57 4.55 10.53
N GLN A 72 12.35 5.87 10.56
CA GLN A 72 12.31 6.63 11.81
C GLN A 72 11.18 6.17 12.74
N LEU A 73 9.99 5.90 12.21
CA LEU A 73 8.88 5.36 13.02
C LEU A 73 9.24 4.01 13.65
N VAL A 74 9.96 3.17 12.93
CA VAL A 74 10.44 1.88 13.44
C VAL A 74 11.51 2.08 14.52
N ASP A 75 12.48 2.97 14.28
CA ASP A 75 13.57 3.27 15.21
C ASP A 75 13.04 3.88 16.54
N GLU A 76 11.96 4.66 16.46
CA GLU A 76 11.29 5.28 17.61
C GLU A 76 10.23 4.38 18.28
N ASP A 77 10.05 3.14 17.80
CA ASP A 77 9.02 2.19 18.24
C ASP A 77 7.61 2.79 18.26
N PHE A 78 7.25 3.45 17.15
CA PHE A 78 5.93 4.03 16.87
C PHE A 78 5.33 4.79 18.08
N PRO A 79 5.87 5.96 18.50
CA PRO A 79 5.36 6.73 19.63
C PRO A 79 3.84 6.92 19.63
N GLU A 80 3.17 6.65 20.75
CA GLU A 80 1.70 6.57 20.86
C GLU A 80 0.97 7.84 20.39
N GLU A 81 1.50 9.01 20.75
CA GLU A 81 0.89 10.32 20.52
C GLU A 81 0.93 10.79 19.05
N THR A 82 1.87 10.28 18.24
CA THR A 82 2.17 10.84 16.91
C THR A 82 2.09 9.83 15.77
N SER A 83 2.21 8.54 16.09
CA SER A 83 2.42 7.52 15.06
C SER A 83 1.19 7.26 14.21
N LEU A 84 -0.02 7.34 14.78
CA LEU A 84 -1.23 7.07 14.01
C LEU A 84 -1.40 8.09 12.88
N GLU A 85 -1.21 9.38 13.19
CA GLU A 85 -1.28 10.48 12.23
C GLU A 85 -0.19 10.33 11.18
N LYS A 86 1.04 10.00 11.60
CA LYS A 86 2.17 9.79 10.68
C LYS A 86 1.96 8.60 9.74
N VAL A 87 1.45 7.48 10.26
CA VAL A 87 1.12 6.29 9.45
C VAL A 87 0.02 6.60 8.44
N LYS A 88 -1.03 7.34 8.83
CA LYS A 88 -2.08 7.79 7.89
C LYS A 88 -1.52 8.69 6.80
N GLU A 89 -0.66 9.65 7.17
CA GLU A 89 0.01 10.54 6.25
C GLU A 89 0.85 9.77 5.23
N LEU A 90 1.76 8.91 5.69
CA LEU A 90 2.64 8.12 4.83
C LEU A 90 1.86 7.17 3.93
N THR A 91 0.82 6.51 4.44
CA THR A 91 -0.06 5.64 3.63
C THR A 91 -0.79 6.43 2.54
N GLY A 92 -1.16 7.68 2.84
CA GLY A 92 -1.74 8.61 1.85
C GLY A 92 -0.74 8.93 0.74
N ILE A 93 0.49 9.31 1.10
CA ILE A 93 1.55 9.63 0.13
C ILE A 93 1.91 8.41 -0.74
N LEU A 94 1.98 7.21 -0.15
CA LEU A 94 2.16 5.95 -0.89
C LEU A 94 0.97 5.58 -1.81
N SER A 95 -0.16 6.27 -1.70
CA SER A 95 -1.31 6.09 -2.60
C SER A 95 -1.34 7.14 -3.73
N GLU A 96 -0.71 8.30 -3.52
CA GLU A 96 -0.65 9.40 -4.51
C GLU A 96 -0.17 8.96 -5.91
N PRO A 97 0.85 8.10 -6.09
CA PRO A 97 1.25 7.68 -7.43
C PRO A 97 0.14 7.03 -8.25
N GLU A 98 -0.69 6.20 -7.62
CA GLU A 98 -1.81 5.54 -8.28
C GLU A 98 -2.95 6.53 -8.54
N ASP A 99 -3.20 7.46 -7.62
CA ASP A 99 -4.18 8.54 -7.78
C ASP A 99 -3.80 9.45 -8.95
N LEU A 100 -2.52 9.83 -9.06
CA LEU A 100 -2.02 10.65 -10.17
C LEU A 100 -2.17 9.93 -11.52
N VAL A 101 -1.93 8.62 -11.59
CA VAL A 101 -2.17 7.85 -12.82
C VAL A 101 -3.64 7.96 -13.23
N ARG A 102 -4.57 7.78 -12.28
CA ARG A 102 -6.03 7.88 -12.50
C ARG A 102 -6.44 9.29 -12.94
N GLU A 103 -5.94 10.33 -12.26
CA GLU A 103 -6.27 11.73 -12.55
C GLU A 103 -5.72 12.21 -13.90
N CYS A 104 -4.62 11.63 -14.37
CA CYS A 104 -4.02 11.98 -15.66
C CYS A 104 -4.86 11.57 -16.89
N SER A 105 -6.08 11.05 -16.70
CA SER A 105 -7.02 10.64 -17.76
C SER A 105 -6.51 9.51 -18.66
N ILE A 106 -5.53 8.77 -18.17
CA ILE A 106 -5.07 7.54 -18.80
C ILE A 106 -5.96 6.45 -18.19
N ASN A 107 -6.99 5.98 -18.90
CA ASN A 107 -7.85 4.86 -18.47
C ASN A 107 -7.10 3.51 -18.46
N GLU A 108 -5.81 3.52 -18.15
CA GLU A 108 -4.97 2.35 -18.05
C GLU A 108 -4.77 1.99 -16.58
N ASP A 109 -4.70 0.69 -16.32
CA ASP A 109 -4.36 0.18 -15.00
C ASP A 109 -3.00 0.77 -14.54
N PRO A 110 -2.86 1.25 -13.29
CA PRO A 110 -1.58 1.70 -12.74
C PRO A 110 -0.40 0.77 -13.01
N ILE A 111 -0.63 -0.55 -13.07
CA ILE A 111 0.38 -1.55 -13.39
C ILE A 111 0.98 -1.33 -14.79
N ASN A 112 0.17 -0.94 -15.78
CA ASN A 112 0.63 -0.73 -17.16
C ASN A 112 1.51 0.53 -17.30
N ILE A 113 1.32 1.51 -16.42
CA ILE A 113 2.04 2.79 -16.47
C ILE A 113 3.27 2.77 -15.57
N LEU A 114 3.11 2.34 -14.32
CA LEU A 114 4.17 2.32 -13.31
C LEU A 114 5.04 1.07 -13.44
N GLY A 115 4.50 -0.02 -13.96
CA GLY A 115 5.14 -1.32 -13.98
C GLY A 115 4.91 -2.08 -12.68
N ILE A 116 4.95 -3.41 -12.80
CA ILE A 116 4.64 -4.34 -11.70
C ILE A 116 5.50 -4.10 -10.46
N GLU A 117 6.81 -3.91 -10.63
CA GLU A 117 7.77 -3.76 -9.52
C GLU A 117 7.43 -2.56 -8.62
N LEU A 118 7.05 -1.42 -9.21
CA LEU A 118 6.72 -0.22 -8.45
C LEU A 118 5.37 -0.35 -7.75
N VAL A 119 4.35 -0.87 -8.44
CA VAL A 119 3.03 -1.05 -7.83
C VAL A 119 3.10 -2.08 -6.70
N GLU A 120 3.76 -3.21 -6.94
CA GLU A 120 3.99 -4.23 -5.92
C GLU A 120 4.69 -3.66 -4.68
N CYS A 121 5.73 -2.84 -4.89
CA CYS A 121 6.45 -2.16 -3.80
C CYS A 121 5.56 -1.18 -3.02
N LEU A 122 4.72 -0.38 -3.70
CA LEU A 122 3.78 0.54 -3.03
C LEU A 122 2.81 -0.23 -2.11
N TYR A 123 2.23 -1.32 -2.59
CA TYR A 123 1.30 -2.12 -1.78
C TYR A 123 2.01 -2.90 -0.67
N TRP A 124 3.20 -3.44 -0.94
CA TRP A 124 4.06 -4.03 0.09
C TRP A 124 4.29 -3.04 1.24
N ARG A 125 4.73 -1.82 0.92
CA ARG A 125 5.09 -0.82 1.93
C ARG A 125 3.91 -0.29 2.72
N LYS A 126 2.77 -0.03 2.06
CA LYS A 126 1.52 0.30 2.76
C LYS A 126 1.11 -0.79 3.75
N GLY A 127 1.19 -2.06 3.33
CA GLY A 127 0.86 -3.21 4.16
C GLY A 127 1.84 -3.41 5.32
N ALA A 128 3.14 -3.35 5.05
CA ALA A 128 4.21 -3.51 6.04
C ALA A 128 4.19 -2.40 7.09
N LEU A 129 3.99 -1.13 6.69
CA LEU A 129 3.88 -0.01 7.62
C LEU A 129 2.71 -0.20 8.60
N LEU A 130 1.54 -0.61 8.09
CA LEU A 130 0.38 -0.91 8.94
C LEU A 130 0.61 -2.12 9.84
N TYR A 131 1.28 -3.15 9.34
CA TYR A 131 1.69 -4.30 10.15
C TYR A 131 2.58 -3.86 11.32
N MET A 132 3.65 -3.09 11.06
CA MET A 132 4.59 -2.65 12.09
C MET A 132 3.90 -1.78 13.14
N TYR A 133 3.06 -0.84 12.70
CA TYR A 133 2.24 -0.04 13.60
C TYR A 133 1.32 -0.91 14.48
N CYS A 134 0.59 -1.86 13.89
CA CYS A 134 -0.28 -2.75 14.64
C CYS A 134 0.51 -3.67 15.59
N HIS A 135 1.70 -4.10 15.19
CA HIS A 135 2.58 -4.94 15.99
C HIS A 135 3.01 -4.27 17.31
N THR A 136 3.29 -2.96 17.27
CA THR A 136 3.58 -2.17 18.46
C THR A 136 2.29 -1.82 19.21
N ALA A 137 1.25 -1.36 18.51
CA ALA A 137 0.00 -0.91 19.14
C ALA A 137 -0.74 -2.02 19.91
N LYS A 138 -0.64 -3.29 19.48
CA LYS A 138 -1.28 -4.42 20.18
C LYS A 138 -0.75 -4.64 21.60
N GLU A 139 0.48 -4.21 21.90
CA GLU A 139 1.08 -4.36 23.23
C GLU A 139 0.61 -3.25 24.19
N ARG A 140 0.01 -2.17 23.67
CA ARG A 140 -0.51 -1.02 24.44
C ARG A 140 -1.94 -1.28 24.86
N SER A 141 -2.10 -2.06 25.93
CA SER A 141 -3.41 -2.57 26.38
C SER A 141 -4.46 -1.49 26.62
N GLU A 142 -4.08 -0.33 27.19
CA GLU A 142 -5.01 0.79 27.45
C GLU A 142 -5.44 1.47 26.15
N TRP A 143 -4.48 1.87 25.32
CA TRP A 143 -4.72 2.48 24.02
C TRP A 143 -5.58 1.59 23.13
N LEU A 144 -5.28 0.28 23.07
CA LEU A 144 -6.00 -0.69 22.24
C LEU A 144 -7.48 -0.78 22.63
N ARG A 145 -7.78 -0.75 23.93
CA ARG A 145 -9.17 -0.80 24.42
C ARG A 145 -9.96 0.42 23.97
N GLU A 146 -9.34 1.59 23.95
CA GLU A 146 -9.97 2.84 23.55
C GLU A 146 -10.06 3.01 22.03
N ASN A 147 -9.14 2.38 21.29
CA ASN A 147 -8.96 2.58 19.85
C ASN A 147 -9.20 1.31 19.03
N ILE A 148 -9.96 0.34 19.55
CA ILE A 148 -10.14 -0.98 18.92
C ILE A 148 -10.69 -0.91 17.49
N ALA A 149 -11.57 0.06 17.21
CA ALA A 149 -12.12 0.26 15.86
C ALA A 149 -11.05 0.77 14.87
N ILE A 150 -10.17 1.66 15.32
CA ILE A 150 -9.04 2.16 14.54
C ILE A 150 -8.05 1.02 14.29
N PHE A 151 -7.70 0.28 15.34
CA PHE A 151 -6.83 -0.90 15.23
C PHE A 151 -7.39 -1.92 14.23
N LYS A 152 -8.68 -2.26 14.35
CA LYS A 152 -9.37 -3.17 13.41
C LYS A 152 -9.31 -2.65 11.98
N LYS A 153 -9.46 -1.34 11.77
CA LYS A 153 -9.34 -0.74 10.44
C LYS A 153 -7.91 -0.86 9.90
N CYS A 154 -6.89 -0.55 10.70
CA CYS A 154 -5.49 -0.69 10.32
C CYS A 154 -5.15 -2.14 9.92
N LEU A 155 -5.62 -3.13 10.67
CA LEU A 155 -5.46 -4.55 10.30
C LEU A 155 -6.13 -4.87 8.95
N ASN A 156 -7.38 -4.44 8.76
CA ASN A 156 -8.10 -4.67 7.50
C ASN A 156 -7.40 -4.04 6.30
N ASP A 157 -6.95 -2.79 6.45
CA ASP A 157 -6.26 -2.06 5.39
C ASP A 157 -4.90 -2.69 5.10
N GLY A 158 -4.13 -3.06 6.14
CA GLY A 158 -2.84 -3.73 6.01
C GLY A 158 -2.94 -5.05 5.27
N VAL A 159 -3.86 -5.92 5.68
CA VAL A 159 -4.09 -7.20 4.99
C VAL A 159 -4.56 -6.99 3.56
N ARG A 160 -5.45 -6.02 3.30
CA ARG A 160 -5.91 -5.72 1.94
C ARG A 160 -4.74 -5.31 1.05
N TYR A 161 -3.83 -4.48 1.54
CA TYR A 161 -2.68 -4.05 0.76
C TYR A 161 -1.72 -5.21 0.47
N LEU A 162 -1.39 -6.03 1.47
CA LEU A 162 -0.52 -7.20 1.27
C LEU A 162 -1.15 -8.23 0.33
N MET A 163 -2.46 -8.46 0.44
CA MET A 163 -3.18 -9.37 -0.47
C MET A 163 -3.22 -8.86 -1.91
N LYS A 164 -3.30 -7.54 -2.08
CA LYS A 164 -3.22 -6.91 -3.40
C LYS A 164 -1.79 -7.01 -3.95
N MET A 165 -0.77 -6.79 -3.13
CA MET A 165 0.65 -7.01 -3.48
C MET A 165 0.89 -8.44 -4.00
N LEU A 166 0.44 -9.45 -3.25
CA LEU A 166 0.56 -10.86 -3.64
C LEU A 166 -0.22 -11.24 -4.91
N SER A 167 -1.13 -10.38 -5.40
CA SER A 167 -1.94 -10.65 -6.58
C SER A 167 -1.37 -10.10 -7.89
N PHE A 168 -0.29 -9.31 -7.84
CA PHE A 168 0.25 -8.68 -9.05
C PHE A 168 1.02 -9.64 -9.94
N ARG A 169 1.67 -10.65 -9.36
CA ARG A 169 2.39 -11.69 -10.11
C ARG A 169 1.51 -12.91 -10.28
N CYS A 170 1.51 -13.48 -11.49
CA CYS A 170 0.87 -14.76 -11.76
C CYS A 170 1.88 -15.90 -11.50
N PRO A 171 1.49 -16.99 -10.82
CA PRO A 171 2.32 -18.19 -10.70
C PRO A 171 2.83 -18.65 -12.07
N LEU A 172 4.11 -19.01 -12.13
CA LEU A 172 4.68 -19.51 -13.38
C LEU A 172 4.17 -20.93 -13.61
N HIS A 173 3.40 -21.15 -14.68
CA HIS A 173 3.27 -22.47 -15.27
C HIS A 173 4.62 -22.85 -15.87
N LEU A 174 5.45 -23.50 -15.08
CA LEU A 174 6.72 -24.05 -15.53
C LEU A 174 6.40 -25.14 -16.57
N ASN A 175 6.44 -24.78 -17.85
CA ASN A 175 6.48 -25.77 -18.94
C ASN A 175 7.72 -26.66 -18.73
N GLU A 176 7.62 -27.93 -19.13
CA GLU A 176 8.66 -28.96 -18.99
C GLU A 176 10.04 -28.56 -19.57
N ASP A 177 10.11 -27.47 -20.36
CA ASP A 177 11.32 -26.96 -21.02
C ASP A 177 12.19 -26.01 -20.18
N VAL A 178 11.71 -25.53 -19.01
CA VAL A 178 12.54 -24.74 -18.08
C VAL A 178 13.13 -25.67 -17.03
N LEU A 179 14.37 -26.13 -17.26
CA LEU A 179 15.15 -26.89 -16.30
C LEU A 179 15.58 -26.00 -15.12
N LEU A 180 14.66 -25.76 -14.18
CA LEU A 180 15.05 -25.35 -12.84
C LEU A 180 15.78 -26.53 -12.20
N GLN A 181 17.09 -26.35 -11.95
CA GLN A 181 17.91 -27.38 -11.31
C GLN A 181 17.46 -27.68 -9.88
N ASP A 182 16.81 -26.72 -9.22
CA ASP A 182 16.27 -26.85 -7.88
C ASP A 182 14.75 -26.99 -7.89
N LYS A 183 14.27 -28.14 -7.40
CA LYS A 183 12.85 -28.48 -7.29
C LYS A 183 12.14 -27.62 -6.25
N ASP A 184 12.83 -27.18 -5.21
CA ASP A 184 12.24 -26.39 -4.14
C ASP A 184 11.96 -24.97 -4.63
N THR A 185 12.92 -24.35 -5.34
CA THR A 185 12.69 -23.08 -6.04
C THR A 185 11.56 -23.17 -7.06
N ALA A 186 11.51 -24.23 -7.88
CA ALA A 186 10.42 -24.44 -8.84
C ALA A 186 9.05 -24.51 -8.16
N ARG A 187 8.98 -25.21 -7.02
CA ARG A 187 7.77 -25.30 -6.22
C ARG A 187 7.34 -23.94 -5.69
N LEU A 188 8.25 -23.17 -5.09
CA LEU A 188 7.94 -21.83 -4.57
C LEU A 188 7.39 -20.91 -5.68
N LEU A 189 8.02 -20.90 -6.86
CA LEU A 189 7.55 -20.10 -8.00
C LEU A 189 6.18 -20.55 -8.51
N SER A 190 5.89 -21.85 -8.50
CA SER A 190 4.58 -22.40 -8.86
C SER A 190 3.50 -22.09 -7.82
N GLU A 191 3.88 -21.85 -6.56
CA GLU A 191 3.00 -21.41 -5.48
C GLU A 191 2.86 -19.87 -5.45
N GLY A 192 3.49 -19.14 -6.40
CA GLY A 192 3.43 -17.68 -6.48
C GLY A 192 4.36 -16.95 -5.51
N ILE A 193 5.40 -17.62 -5.01
CA ILE A 193 6.38 -17.08 -4.08
C ILE A 193 7.65 -16.73 -4.85
N PHE A 194 7.83 -15.44 -5.16
CA PHE A 194 8.93 -14.97 -6.01
C PHE A 194 10.09 -14.34 -5.25
N SER A 195 9.90 -14.01 -3.98
CA SER A 195 10.92 -13.39 -3.13
C SER A 195 10.63 -13.61 -1.64
N ASP A 196 11.62 -13.31 -0.81
CA ASP A 196 11.48 -13.18 0.64
C ASP A 196 10.35 -12.22 1.04
N THR A 197 10.15 -11.15 0.28
CA THR A 197 9.08 -10.17 0.49
C THR A 197 7.69 -10.80 0.35
N HIS A 198 7.50 -11.76 -0.58
CA HIS A 198 6.24 -12.50 -0.69
C HIS A 198 5.98 -13.36 0.56
N LEU A 199 7.01 -14.02 1.08
CA LEU A 199 6.91 -14.81 2.32
C LEU A 199 6.55 -13.91 3.51
N LEU A 200 7.21 -12.76 3.63
CA LEU A 200 6.91 -11.77 4.68
C LEU A 200 5.48 -11.23 4.56
N ALA A 201 5.01 -10.94 3.35
CA ALA A 201 3.65 -10.48 3.11
C ALA A 201 2.61 -11.52 3.56
N MET A 202 2.84 -12.80 3.30
CA MET A 202 1.98 -13.87 3.78
C MET A 202 2.01 -13.97 5.32
N MET A 203 3.19 -13.90 5.93
CA MET A 203 3.34 -13.96 7.39
C MET A 203 2.65 -12.78 8.08
N TYR A 204 2.94 -11.54 7.65
CA TYR A 204 2.34 -10.33 8.18
C TYR A 204 0.82 -10.34 8.03
N SER A 205 0.32 -10.78 6.88
CA SER A 205 -1.12 -10.91 6.66
C SER A 205 -1.76 -11.93 7.61
N GLY A 206 -1.11 -13.08 7.81
CA GLY A 206 -1.57 -14.11 8.73
C GLY A 206 -1.61 -13.64 10.19
N GLU A 207 -0.56 -12.97 10.65
CA GLU A 207 -0.51 -12.41 12.00
C GLU A 207 -1.54 -11.32 12.22
N MET A 208 -1.73 -10.40 11.26
CA MET A 208 -2.78 -9.38 11.33
C MET A 208 -4.18 -10.01 11.37
N CYS A 209 -4.43 -11.06 10.58
CA CYS A 209 -5.70 -11.80 10.67
C CYS A 209 -5.88 -12.44 12.06
N TYR A 210 -4.83 -13.07 12.59
CA TYR A 210 -4.85 -13.64 13.93
C TYR A 210 -5.13 -12.59 15.02
N TRP A 211 -4.50 -11.41 14.96
CA TRP A 211 -4.79 -10.31 15.89
C TRP A 211 -6.21 -9.80 15.72
N GLY A 212 -6.72 -9.69 14.48
CA GLY A 212 -8.09 -9.31 14.21
C GLY A 212 -9.10 -10.25 14.85
N LEU A 213 -8.85 -11.56 14.78
CA LEU A 213 -9.68 -12.58 15.44
C LEU A 213 -9.58 -12.52 16.97
N LYS A 214 -8.36 -12.44 17.49
CA LYS A 214 -8.08 -12.53 18.92
C LYS A 214 -8.49 -11.28 19.69
N LEU A 215 -8.25 -10.10 19.13
CA LEU A 215 -8.35 -8.82 19.83
C LEU A 215 -9.61 -8.03 19.47
N CYS A 216 -10.10 -8.17 18.23
CA CYS A 216 -11.29 -7.42 17.77
C CYS A 216 -12.59 -8.24 17.84
N GLY A 217 -12.52 -9.54 18.16
CA GLY A 217 -13.65 -10.45 18.28
C GLY A 217 -14.34 -10.78 16.95
N GLU A 218 -14.87 -12.01 16.84
CA GLU A 218 -15.87 -12.37 15.84
C GLU A 218 -17.25 -11.99 16.37
N GLY A 219 -17.68 -10.74 16.16
CA GLY A 219 -19.09 -10.36 16.36
C GLY A 219 -19.33 -9.09 17.15
N GLU A 220 -19.54 -7.99 16.41
CA GLU A 220 -20.78 -7.23 16.51
C GLU A 220 -21.26 -6.97 15.08
N GLN A 221 -21.85 -8.03 14.51
CA GLN A 221 -22.77 -7.89 13.40
C GLN A 221 -24.13 -8.42 13.88
N GLU A 222 -24.64 -7.85 14.98
CA GLU A 222 -25.99 -8.12 15.47
C GLU A 222 -26.77 -6.83 15.76
N SER A 223 -28.00 -6.80 15.24
CA SER A 223 -29.07 -5.83 15.47
C SER A 223 -29.00 -4.43 14.81
N LEU A 224 -29.15 -4.41 13.48
CA LEU A 224 -29.97 -3.36 12.84
C LEU A 224 -31.06 -4.04 12.02
N ARG A 225 -31.95 -4.75 12.72
CA ARG A 225 -33.29 -5.06 12.22
C ARG A 225 -34.27 -4.20 13.01
N THR A 226 -35.16 -3.54 12.24
CA THR A 226 -36.31 -2.71 12.64
C THR A 226 -35.95 -1.43 13.40
N THR A 227 -36.12 -0.25 12.79
CA THR A 227 -37.43 0.39 12.59
C THR A 227 -37.35 1.46 11.48
N ASP A 228 -38.24 1.41 10.48
CA ASP A 228 -38.51 2.52 9.56
C ASP A 228 -39.17 3.69 10.31
N PRO A 229 -38.85 4.97 9.98
CA PRO A 229 -39.71 5.65 9.00
C PRO A 229 -39.01 6.66 8.04
N ALA A 230 -39.41 6.57 6.77
CA ALA A 230 -39.75 7.63 5.78
C ALA A 230 -38.77 8.79 5.42
N PRO A 231 -38.88 9.36 4.20
CA PRO A 231 -37.72 9.83 3.44
C PRO A 231 -37.54 11.36 3.47
N SER A 232 -36.30 11.83 3.57
CA SER A 232 -35.92 13.17 3.17
C SER A 232 -34.63 13.14 2.36
N SER A 233 -34.74 13.74 1.18
CA SER A 233 -33.80 13.88 0.07
C SER A 233 -32.59 14.75 0.39
N GLU A 234 -31.39 14.26 0.04
CA GLU A 234 -30.25 15.04 -0.50
C GLU A 234 -29.14 14.09 -1.03
N PRO A 235 -28.57 14.31 -2.23
CA PRO A 235 -27.56 13.43 -2.82
C PRO A 235 -26.13 13.90 -2.49
N GLY A 236 -25.49 13.28 -1.50
CA GLY A 236 -24.07 13.43 -1.21
C GLY A 236 -23.26 12.21 -1.69
N CYS A 237 -22.16 12.46 -2.41
CA CYS A 237 -21.19 11.48 -2.89
C CYS A 237 -20.80 10.44 -1.83
N ARG A 238 -21.25 9.19 -1.98
CA ARG A 238 -20.68 8.05 -1.26
C ARG A 238 -19.52 7.47 -2.05
N SER A 239 -18.32 7.57 -1.49
CA SER A 239 -17.24 6.63 -1.79
C SER A 239 -17.71 5.21 -1.42
N PRO A 240 -17.37 4.15 -2.19
CA PRO A 240 -17.77 2.81 -1.84
C PRO A 240 -17.02 2.38 -0.57
N HIS A 241 -17.70 2.42 0.58
CA HIS A 241 -17.24 1.76 1.79
C HIS A 241 -17.13 0.26 1.50
N SER A 242 -15.91 -0.22 1.22
CA SER A 242 -15.63 -1.65 1.07
C SER A 242 -16.02 -2.35 2.36
N ALA A 243 -16.82 -3.41 2.27
CA ALA A 243 -17.28 -4.17 3.43
C ALA A 243 -16.12 -4.61 4.35
N PRO A 244 -16.32 -4.67 5.68
CA PRO A 244 -15.32 -5.18 6.62
C PRO A 244 -14.89 -6.59 6.21
N LEU A 245 -13.59 -6.90 6.25
CA LEU A 245 -13.10 -8.23 5.90
C LEU A 245 -13.37 -9.20 7.04
N ASP A 246 -13.73 -10.42 6.68
CA ASP A 246 -13.75 -11.55 7.60
C ASP A 246 -12.32 -12.10 7.75
N PHE A 247 -11.67 -11.85 8.89
CA PHE A 247 -10.31 -12.28 9.15
C PHE A 247 -10.14 -13.80 9.13
N ARG A 248 -11.17 -14.58 9.47
CA ARG A 248 -11.12 -16.04 9.43
C ARG A 248 -11.10 -16.52 7.99
N GLU A 249 -12.04 -16.07 7.18
CA GLU A 249 -12.11 -16.48 5.77
C GLU A 249 -10.90 -15.97 4.99
N LEU A 250 -10.42 -14.76 5.30
CA LEU A 250 -9.23 -14.20 4.69
C LEU A 250 -7.96 -14.98 5.05
N GLY A 251 -7.77 -15.31 6.33
CA GLY A 251 -6.68 -16.17 6.77
C GLY A 251 -6.73 -17.56 6.14
N LYS A 252 -7.91 -18.18 6.05
CA LYS A 252 -8.10 -19.45 5.30
C LYS A 252 -7.72 -19.29 3.83
N SER A 253 -8.20 -18.23 3.19
CA SER A 253 -7.94 -17.98 1.76
C SER A 253 -6.46 -17.85 1.45
N MET A 254 -5.66 -17.30 2.37
CA MET A 254 -4.19 -17.22 2.23
C MET A 254 -3.55 -18.60 2.30
N LEU A 255 -3.98 -19.43 3.25
CA LEU A 255 -3.48 -20.80 3.38
C LEU A 255 -3.87 -21.68 2.20
N THR A 256 -5.00 -21.39 1.55
CA THR A 256 -5.51 -22.15 0.40
C THR A 256 -5.16 -21.55 -0.96
N LYS A 257 -4.48 -20.40 -1.01
CA LYS A 257 -4.19 -19.63 -2.24
C LYS A 257 -3.15 -20.29 -3.18
N SER A 258 -2.95 -21.59 -3.07
CA SER A 258 -2.03 -22.39 -3.91
C SER A 258 -2.50 -22.58 -5.36
N THR A 259 -3.62 -21.98 -5.78
CA THR A 259 -4.12 -22.11 -7.16
C THR A 259 -4.88 -20.85 -7.59
N CYS A 260 -4.23 -19.94 -8.32
CA CYS A 260 -4.97 -19.04 -9.21
C CYS A 260 -5.49 -19.88 -10.40
N SER A 261 -6.75 -19.69 -10.76
CA SER A 261 -7.32 -20.14 -12.05
C SER A 261 -7.04 -19.12 -13.15
#